data_AF-A0A7S2QWC4-F1
#
_entry.id   AF-A0A7S2QWC4-F1
#
_cell.length_a   1.000
_cell.length_b   1.000
_cell.length_c   1.000
_cell.angle_alpha   90.00
_cell.angle_beta   90.00
_cell.angle_gamma   90.00
#
_symmetry.space_group_name_H-M   'P 1'
#
loop_
_entity.id
_entity.type
_entity.pdbx_description
1 polymer ?
#
loop_
_entity_poly.entity_id
_entity_poly.type
_entity_poly.pdbx_seq_one_letter_code
_entity_poly.pdbx_strand_id
1 'polypeptide(L)'
;RASVAILAQVCHWRRFALPLASRSRSFPCSVPMPKQIGEIRQFLQIARRKDARSVKIKKNGTSTKFKIRCSKYLYTLLMGDKDKAEKLKQSLPPSLQKKEI
;
A
#
# COMPACT_ATOMS: atom_id res chain seq x y z
N ARG A 1 58.61 42.42 -3.88
CA ARG A 1 57.34 41.73 -3.56
C ARG A 1 57.69 40.25 -3.37
N ALA A 2 58.04 39.91 -2.15
CA ALA A 2 58.37 38.56 -1.70
C ALA A 2 57.36 38.18 -0.61
N SER A 3 57.21 36.87 -0.40
CA SER A 3 56.33 36.19 0.57
C SER A 3 54.88 36.11 0.08
N VAL A 4 54.19 34.98 0.15
CA VAL A 4 54.19 33.96 1.21
C VAL A 4 53.84 32.59 0.61
N ALA A 5 54.59 31.56 1.00
CA ALA A 5 54.21 30.16 0.87
C ALA A 5 53.41 29.73 2.12
N ILE A 6 52.23 29.13 1.93
CA ILE A 6 51.54 28.28 2.92
C ILE A 6 50.83 27.20 2.09
N LEU A 7 51.37 25.97 2.02
CA LEU A 7 50.98 24.81 2.84
C LEU A 7 49.48 24.49 2.76
N ALA A 8 49.14 23.36 2.13
CA ALA A 8 48.45 22.27 2.84
C ALA A 8 48.10 21.12 1.89
N GLN A 9 48.66 19.99 2.26
CA GLN A 9 48.53 18.67 1.69
C GLN A 9 47.36 17.94 2.37
N VAL A 10 46.36 17.49 1.62
CA VAL A 10 45.44 16.38 1.99
C VAL A 10 44.99 15.72 0.68
N CYS A 11 45.72 14.76 0.10
CA CYS A 11 45.80 13.35 0.47
C CYS A 11 44.45 12.68 0.81
N HIS A 12 44.10 11.73 -0.05
CA HIS A 12 43.37 10.49 0.24
C HIS A 12 41.84 10.50 0.35
N TRP A 13 41.23 9.92 -0.69
CA TRP A 13 40.21 8.86 -0.60
C TRP A 13 39.24 8.94 0.58
N ARG A 14 38.03 9.47 0.33
CA ARG A 14 36.83 8.93 0.97
C ARG A 14 35.69 8.77 -0.03
N ARG A 15 35.80 7.64 -0.73
CA ARG A 15 34.68 6.81 -1.15
C ARG A 15 33.80 6.52 0.06
N PHE A 16 32.72 7.28 0.23
CA PHE A 16 31.65 6.90 1.16
C PHE A 16 30.49 6.35 0.34
N ALA A 17 30.60 5.06 0.06
CA ALA A 17 29.54 4.23 -0.47
C ALA A 17 28.31 4.35 0.44
N LEU A 18 27.18 4.78 -0.11
CA LEU A 18 25.89 4.57 0.53
C LEU A 18 25.58 3.07 0.46
N PRO A 19 25.40 2.38 1.60
CA PRO A 19 25.18 0.95 1.61
C PRO A 19 23.82 0.62 0.99
N LEU A 20 23.84 -0.41 0.17
CA LEU A 20 22.71 -1.26 -0.17
C LEU A 20 21.97 -1.66 1.13
N ALA A 21 20.91 -0.93 1.49
CA ALA A 21 19.96 -1.42 2.47
C ALA A 21 18.90 -2.25 1.75
N SER A 22 19.31 -3.43 1.28
CA SER A 22 18.40 -4.52 0.93
C SER A 22 17.70 -4.98 2.21
N ARG A 23 16.70 -4.23 2.67
CA ARG A 23 15.83 -4.69 3.75
C ARG A 23 14.77 -5.57 3.13
N SER A 24 15.17 -6.79 2.78
CA SER A 24 14.31 -7.94 2.57
C SER A 24 13.55 -8.20 3.87
N ARG A 25 12.47 -7.44 4.09
CA ARG A 25 11.45 -7.83 5.05
C ARG A 25 10.71 -8.98 4.40
N SER A 26 11.20 -10.19 4.59
CA SER A 26 10.41 -11.40 4.51
C SER A 26 9.33 -11.29 5.59
N PHE A 27 8.24 -10.60 5.26
CA PHE A 27 7.06 -10.60 6.09
C PHE A 27 6.52 -12.03 6.09
N PRO A 28 6.32 -12.65 7.27
CA PRO A 28 5.73 -13.96 7.32
C PRO A 28 4.39 -13.89 6.58
N CYS A 29 4.27 -14.71 5.54
CA CYS A 29 3.07 -14.93 4.77
C CYS A 29 2.03 -15.61 5.70
N SER A 30 1.53 -14.89 6.69
CA SER A 30 0.32 -15.28 7.40
C SER A 30 -0.80 -15.24 6.36
N VAL A 31 -1.10 -16.39 5.78
CA VAL A 31 -2.20 -16.57 4.83
C VAL A 31 -3.47 -16.11 5.52
N PRO A 32 -4.03 -14.94 5.13
CA PRO A 32 -5.20 -14.43 5.81
C PRO A 32 -6.39 -15.26 5.37
N MET A 33 -7.05 -15.92 6.32
CA MET A 33 -8.33 -16.60 6.08
C MET A 33 -9.31 -15.59 5.45
N PRO A 34 -9.84 -15.85 4.24
CA PRO A 34 -10.75 -14.93 3.56
C PRO A 34 -12.13 -14.98 4.21
N LYS A 35 -12.80 -13.83 4.27
CA LYS A 35 -14.20 -13.72 4.71
C LYS A 35 -15.02 -12.99 3.65
N GLN A 36 -16.19 -13.54 3.34
CA GLN A 36 -17.13 -12.89 2.43
C GLN A 36 -18.05 -11.96 3.21
N ILE A 37 -18.34 -10.80 2.61
CA ILE A 37 -19.38 -9.87 3.08
C ILE A 37 -20.51 -9.91 2.05
N GLY A 38 -21.74 -10.10 2.52
CA GLY A 38 -22.94 -10.06 1.67
C GLY A 38 -23.49 -8.64 1.47
N GLU A 39 -23.35 -7.79 2.48
CA GLU A 39 -24.03 -6.49 2.53
C GLU A 39 -23.11 -5.28 2.34
N ILE A 40 -23.59 -4.29 1.59
CA ILE A 40 -22.86 -3.04 1.32
C ILE A 40 -22.64 -2.23 2.60
N ARG A 41 -23.62 -2.21 3.52
CA ARG A 41 -23.52 -1.48 4.79
C ARG A 41 -22.37 -1.97 5.64
N GLN A 42 -22.21 -3.29 5.75
CA GLN A 42 -21.11 -3.92 6.48
C GLN A 42 -19.75 -3.61 5.84
N PHE A 43 -19.70 -3.57 4.51
CA PHE A 43 -18.48 -3.20 3.78
C PHE A 43 -18.00 -1.77 4.11
N LEU A 44 -18.92 -0.80 4.14
CA LEU A 44 -18.58 0.59 4.48
C LEU A 44 -18.13 0.75 5.94
N GLN A 45 -18.72 0.01 6.87
CA GLN A 45 -18.27 -0.02 8.26
C GLN A 45 -16.83 -0.55 8.38
N ILE A 46 -16.48 -1.59 7.63
CA ILE A 46 -15.13 -2.17 7.62
C ILE A 46 -14.13 -1.22 6.96
N ALA A 47 -14.52 -0.51 5.90
CA ALA A 47 -13.67 0.48 5.24
C ALA A 47 -13.33 1.67 6.16
N ARG A 48 -14.22 2.07 7.06
CA ARG A 48 -13.96 3.16 8.02
C ARG A 48 -13.13 2.72 9.23
N ARG A 49 -12.92 1.42 9.42
CA ARG A 49 -12.22 0.91 10.59
C ARG A 49 -10.71 1.18 10.47
N LYS A 50 -10.08 1.61 11.57
CA LYS A 50 -8.64 1.89 11.67
C LYS A 50 -7.71 0.73 11.28
N ASP A 51 -8.22 -0.50 11.24
CA ASP A 51 -7.46 -1.69 10.86
C ASP A 51 -7.35 -1.91 9.35
N ALA A 52 -8.15 -1.18 8.56
CA ALA A 52 -8.14 -1.27 7.11
C ALA A 52 -6.89 -0.58 6.56
N ARG A 53 -6.05 -1.32 5.85
CA ARG A 53 -4.76 -0.83 5.33
C ARG A 53 -4.83 -0.47 3.85
N SER A 54 -5.49 -1.31 3.07
CA SER A 54 -5.62 -1.12 1.62
C SER A 54 -6.85 -1.81 1.08
N VAL A 55 -7.40 -1.25 0.01
CA VAL A 55 -8.50 -1.83 -0.76
C VAL A 55 -7.97 -2.20 -2.13
N LYS A 56 -8.10 -3.47 -2.50
CA LYS A 56 -7.84 -3.95 -3.85
C LYS A 56 -9.18 -4.07 -4.58
N ILE A 57 -9.33 -3.34 -5.66
CA ILE A 57 -10.48 -3.44 -6.55
C ILE A 57 -10.07 -4.37 -7.68
N LYS A 58 -10.68 -5.55 -7.75
CA LYS A 58 -10.47 -6.48 -8.86
C LYS A 58 -11.70 -6.44 -9.76
N LYS A 59 -11.53 -5.94 -10.98
CA LYS A 59 -12.61 -5.98 -11.99
C LYS A 59 -12.53 -7.34 -12.70
N ASN A 60 -13.60 -8.13 -12.62
CA ASN A 60 -13.83 -9.21 -13.58
C ASN A 60 -14.83 -8.68 -14.63
N GLY A 61 -14.92 -9.33 -15.80
CA GLY A 61 -15.78 -8.85 -16.90
C GLY A 61 -17.24 -8.60 -16.51
N THR A 62 -17.81 -9.49 -15.69
CA THR A 62 -19.21 -9.46 -15.24
C THR A 62 -19.39 -9.08 -13.77
N SER A 63 -18.33 -8.97 -12.98
CA SER A 63 -18.45 -8.68 -11.55
C SER A 63 -17.20 -8.00 -11.00
N THR A 64 -17.38 -7.04 -10.10
CA THR A 64 -16.27 -6.38 -9.40
C THR A 64 -16.14 -6.93 -7.99
N LYS A 65 -14.93 -7.34 -7.61
CA LYS A 65 -14.60 -7.80 -6.26
C LYS A 65 -13.85 -6.70 -5.51
N PHE A 66 -14.45 -6.18 -4.44
CA PHE A 66 -13.79 -5.27 -3.52
C PHE A 66 -13.14 -6.06 -2.40
N LYS A 67 -11.82 -6.03 -2.33
CA LYS A 67 -11.04 -6.77 -1.34
C LYS A 67 -10.39 -5.81 -0.36
N ILE A 68 -10.85 -5.77 0.88
CA ILE A 68 -10.22 -4.96 1.94
C ILE A 68 -9.20 -5.82 2.68
N ARG A 69 -7.98 -5.32 2.81
CA ARG A 69 -6.99 -5.89 3.71
C ARG A 69 -7.12 -5.27 5.09
N CYS A 70 -7.58 -6.07 6.04
CA CYS A 70 -7.50 -5.76 7.47
C CYS A 70 -6.29 -6.48 8.09
N SER A 71 -6.01 -6.21 9.37
CA SER A 71 -4.87 -6.83 10.09
C SER A 71 -4.88 -8.37 10.04
N LYS A 72 -6.02 -9.01 10.33
CA LYS A 72 -6.15 -10.47 10.38
C LYS A 72 -6.73 -11.04 9.07
N TYR A 73 -7.94 -10.63 8.70
CA TYR A 73 -8.67 -11.18 7.57
C TYR A 73 -8.56 -10.35 6.30
N LEU A 74 -8.89 -10.97 5.17
CA LEU A 74 -9.20 -10.29 3.92
C LEU A 74 -10.71 -10.38 3.72
N TYR A 75 -11.36 -9.23 3.61
CA TYR A 75 -12.80 -9.18 3.36
C TYR A 75 -13.07 -8.98 1.89
N THR A 76 -13.98 -9.77 1.32
CA THR A 76 -14.40 -9.64 -0.07
C THR A 76 -15.88 -9.31 -0.16
N LEU A 77 -16.21 -8.22 -0.86
CA LEU A 77 -17.55 -7.96 -1.37
C LEU A 77 -17.55 -8.22 -2.88
N LEU A 78 -18.54 -8.98 -3.35
CA LEU A 78 -18.74 -9.24 -4.77
C LEU A 78 -19.95 -8.42 -5.23
N MET A 79 -19.75 -7.56 -6.23
CA MET A 79 -20.80 -6.74 -6.83
C MET A 79 -20.95 -7.13 -8.31
N GLY A 80 -22.16 -7.50 -8.71
CA GLY A 80 -22.47 -7.78 -10.12
C GLY A 80 -22.66 -6.51 -10.95
N ASP A 81 -23.23 -5.47 -10.35
CA ASP A 81 -23.58 -4.23 -11.06
C ASP A 81 -22.37 -3.29 -11.19
N LYS A 82 -22.07 -2.87 -12.43
CA LYS A 82 -20.96 -1.96 -12.74
C LYS A 82 -21.22 -0.56 -12.19
N ASP A 83 -22.43 -0.04 -12.36
CA ASP A 83 -22.78 1.32 -11.91
C ASP A 83 -22.73 1.47 -10.39
N LYS A 84 -23.19 0.44 -9.66
CA LYS A 84 -23.11 0.43 -8.19
C LYS A 84 -21.66 0.30 -7.72
N ALA A 85 -20.82 -0.43 -8.46
CA ALA A 85 -19.40 -0.55 -8.15
C ALA A 85 -18.68 0.80 -8.28
N GLU A 86 -18.99 1.62 -9.30
CA GLU A 86 -18.39 2.95 -9.45
C GLU A 86 -18.79 3.91 -8.32
N LYS A 87 -20.06 3.92 -7.93
CA LYS A 87 -20.53 4.69 -6.76
C LYS A 87 -19.85 4.26 -5.47
N LEU A 88 -19.61 2.95 -5.31
CA LEU A 88 -18.87 2.44 -4.15
C LEU A 88 -17.41 2.88 -4.14
N LYS A 89 -16.74 2.97 -5.30
CA LYS A 89 -15.37 3.50 -5.38
C LYS A 89 -15.27 4.94 -4.90
N GLN A 90 -16.26 5.77 -5.22
CA GLN A 90 -16.33 7.17 -4.80
C GLN A 90 -16.63 7.31 -3.30
N SER A 91 -17.43 6.39 -2.75
CA SER A 91 -17.82 6.39 -1.33
C SER A 91 -16.70 5.94 -0.37
N LEU A 92 -15.59 5.42 -0.89
CA LEU A 92 -14.46 5.01 -0.06
C LEU A 92 -13.71 6.24 0.48
N PRO A 93 -13.32 6.23 1.76
CA PRO A 93 -12.57 7.35 2.33
C PRO A 93 -11.21 7.51 1.60
N PRO A 94 -10.82 8.73 1.23
CA PRO A 94 -9.60 8.99 0.45
C PRO A 94 -8.31 8.64 1.19
N SER A 95 -8.36 8.55 2.53
CA SER A 95 -7.24 8.16 3.39
C SER A 95 -6.80 6.70 3.22
N LEU A 96 -7.63 5.86 2.58
CA LEU A 96 -7.34 4.44 2.34
C LEU A 96 -6.64 4.23 0.99
N GLN A 97 -5.56 3.45 0.97
CA GLN A 97 -4.84 3.15 -0.26
C GLN A 97 -5.69 2.28 -1.20
N LYS A 98 -5.98 2.80 -2.38
CA LYS A 98 -6.74 2.15 -3.45
C LYS A 98 -5.77 1.53 -4.45
N LYS A 99 -5.84 0.22 -4.67
CA LYS A 99 -5.09 -0.46 -5.74
C LYS A 99 -6.08 -1.11 -6.71
N GLU A 100 -6.12 -0.61 -7.93
CA GLU A 100 -6.90 -1.23 -9.00
C GLU A 100 -6.05 -2.33 -9.66
N ILE A 101 -6.64 -3.52 -9.85
CA ILE A 101 -6.03 -4.69 -10.51
C ILE A 101 -7.02 -5.20 -11.56
#